data_AF-A0A6P7TPD0-F1
#
_entry.id   AF-A0A6P7TPD0-F1
#
_cell.length_a   1.000
_cell.length_b   1.000
_cell.length_c   1.000
_cell.angle_alpha   90.00
_cell.angle_beta   90.00
_cell.angle_gamma   90.00
#
_symmetry.space_group_name_H-M   'P 1'
#
loop_
_entity.id
_entity.type
_entity.pdbx_description
1 polymer ?
#
loop_
_entity_poly.entity_id
_entity_poly.type
_entity_poly.pdbx_seq_one_letter_code
_entity_poly.pdbx_strand_id
1 'polypeptide(L)'
;MHRARHKTTWTGFINIYNQIDYIICRSKDKALFTDARSYGGSNIDSDHKMVIARISLNKHLNNTNIKGRQDILRKRILDLNGLSIQQMGDNYRKYLDTYLGSVETNQPFPKLWGQIQESIRGAAEKQLMDREMVTTSPNGTTEISLLAKKQKSIWLQYLNTENKHIKEKLGRERLNIKKKIKKCVFYMSRKEAEIQIKAMEALKDNGRSNSKGIDGYTGHPRKLELEITPAEVQRACADLKNNKSPGPDGLGPELLKYGSEKLNVLIADLFNGMFKTNNHLPLGRGILVPVQKPNKAKGKVENLRPVILMNSIRKVLAIITLERIKPRTELFISAFHSGFREGRSTSDIVWIHRWHCSAIQSSKMRHIFLTLICQELLSRLTVEISSY
;
A
#
# COMPACT_ATOMS: atom_id res chain seq x y z
N MET A 1 -8.79 -41.49 -13.99
CA MET A 1 -8.37 -41.52 -12.57
C MET A 1 -6.85 -41.50 -12.50
N HIS A 2 -6.26 -40.80 -11.53
CA HIS A 2 -4.80 -40.78 -11.35
C HIS A 2 -4.25 -42.07 -10.75
N ARG A 3 -2.99 -42.38 -11.06
CA ARG A 3 -2.22 -43.47 -10.42
C ARG A 3 -2.07 -43.17 -8.92
N ALA A 4 -2.01 -44.21 -8.08
CA ALA A 4 -1.96 -44.08 -6.62
C ALA A 4 -0.88 -43.11 -6.11
N ARG A 5 0.31 -43.12 -6.75
CA ARG A 5 1.42 -42.20 -6.44
C ARG A 5 1.09 -40.71 -6.56
N HIS A 6 0.05 -40.37 -7.31
CA HIS A 6 -0.43 -39.00 -7.53
C HIS A 6 -1.70 -38.67 -6.74
N LYS A 7 -2.15 -39.58 -5.86
CA LYS A 7 -3.28 -39.39 -4.95
C LYS A 7 -2.83 -39.31 -3.50
N THR A 8 -1.80 -40.07 -3.14
CA THR A 8 -1.27 -40.09 -1.78
C THR A 8 -0.42 -38.86 -1.52
N THR A 9 -0.58 -38.28 -0.34
CA THR A 9 0.05 -37.01 0.06
C THR A 9 1.05 -37.21 1.18
N TRP A 10 1.08 -38.40 1.77
CA TRP A 10 2.03 -38.78 2.81
C TRP A 10 2.53 -40.21 2.60
N THR A 11 3.79 -40.46 2.93
CA THR A 11 4.46 -41.78 2.85
C THR A 11 5.11 -42.09 4.18
N GLY A 12 4.68 -43.18 4.84
CA GLY A 12 5.26 -43.60 6.12
C GLY A 12 6.61 -44.30 5.97
N PHE A 13 7.25 -44.58 7.12
CA PHE A 13 8.54 -45.28 7.22
C PHE A 13 8.49 -46.74 6.73
N ILE A 14 7.31 -47.33 6.71
CA ILE A 14 6.98 -48.59 6.03
C ILE A 14 6.12 -48.21 4.82
N ASN A 15 6.16 -48.96 3.70
CA ASN A 15 5.47 -48.71 2.41
C ASN A 15 3.92 -48.53 2.51
N ILE A 16 3.48 -47.56 3.30
CA ILE A 16 2.12 -47.18 3.61
C ILE A 16 1.96 -45.76 3.09
N TYR A 17 0.97 -45.57 2.22
CA TYR A 17 0.75 -44.31 1.53
C TYR A 17 -0.64 -43.78 1.86
N ASN A 18 -0.70 -42.66 2.56
CA ASN A 18 -1.96 -42.05 3.00
C ASN A 18 -2.26 -40.79 2.17
N GLN A 19 -3.55 -40.50 2.01
CA GLN A 19 -4.03 -39.21 1.50
C GLN A 19 -4.62 -38.45 2.67
N ILE A 20 -3.92 -37.42 3.13
CA ILE A 20 -4.31 -36.61 4.29
C ILE A 20 -4.52 -35.14 3.93
N ASP A 21 -4.06 -34.71 2.75
CA ASP A 21 -4.22 -33.34 2.26
C ASP A 21 -5.31 -33.28 1.18
N TYR A 22 -6.22 -32.31 1.32
CA TYR A 22 -7.38 -32.14 0.45
C TYR A 22 -7.51 -30.72 -0.09
N ILE A 23 -7.92 -30.61 -1.34
CA ILE A 23 -8.32 -29.34 -1.95
C ILE A 23 -9.84 -29.26 -1.90
N ILE A 24 -10.34 -28.39 -1.03
CA ILE A 24 -11.78 -28.23 -0.78
C ILE A 24 -12.31 -27.09 -1.65
N CYS A 25 -13.45 -27.31 -2.30
CA CYS A 25 -14.17 -26.28 -3.03
C CYS A 25 -15.68 -26.40 -2.79
N ARG A 26 -16.43 -25.33 -3.06
CA ARG A 26 -17.90 -25.38 -3.04
C ARG A 26 -18.38 -26.32 -4.15
N SER A 27 -19.42 -27.13 -3.91
CA SER A 27 -19.92 -28.11 -4.89
C SER A 27 -20.22 -27.50 -6.26
N LYS A 28 -20.72 -26.26 -6.29
CA LYS A 28 -21.01 -25.50 -7.53
C LYS A 28 -19.75 -25.16 -8.35
N ASP A 29 -18.60 -25.04 -7.70
CA ASP A 29 -17.33 -24.66 -8.33
C ASP A 29 -16.49 -25.88 -8.73
N LYS A 30 -16.94 -27.11 -8.36
CA LYS A 30 -16.23 -28.37 -8.66
C LYS A 30 -15.93 -28.55 -10.14
N ALA A 31 -16.83 -28.09 -11.02
CA ALA A 31 -16.67 -28.18 -12.47
C ALA A 31 -15.53 -27.32 -13.02
N LEU A 32 -15.00 -26.36 -12.24
CA LEU A 32 -13.84 -25.55 -12.60
C LEU A 32 -12.54 -26.31 -12.40
N PHE A 33 -12.50 -27.29 -11.49
CA PHE A 33 -11.32 -28.09 -11.23
C PHE A 33 -11.15 -29.14 -12.33
N THR A 34 -10.17 -28.92 -13.18
CA THR A 34 -9.84 -29.79 -14.32
C THR A 34 -8.91 -30.94 -13.95
N ASP A 35 -8.06 -30.75 -12.93
CA ASP A 35 -7.11 -31.76 -12.49
C ASP A 35 -6.70 -31.53 -11.02
N ALA A 36 -6.29 -32.58 -10.31
CA ALA A 36 -5.68 -32.50 -8.99
C ALA A 36 -4.73 -33.69 -8.76
N ARG A 37 -3.46 -33.43 -8.39
CA ARG A 37 -2.43 -34.46 -8.23
C ARG A 37 -1.41 -34.14 -7.14
N SER A 38 -0.86 -35.19 -6.55
CA SER A 38 0.28 -35.13 -5.63
C SER A 38 1.61 -35.38 -6.35
N TYR A 39 2.65 -34.64 -5.96
CA TYR A 39 4.02 -34.75 -6.49
C TYR A 39 5.03 -34.90 -5.35
N GLY A 40 5.83 -35.96 -5.40
CA GLY A 40 7.02 -36.11 -4.56
C GLY A 40 8.22 -35.45 -5.25
N GLY A 41 8.97 -34.60 -4.53
CA GLY A 41 10.18 -33.96 -5.05
C GLY A 41 11.38 -34.90 -5.03
N SER A 42 12.35 -34.70 -5.92
CA SER A 42 13.59 -35.49 -5.98
C SER A 42 14.72 -34.93 -5.09
N ASN A 43 14.57 -33.72 -4.56
CA ASN A 43 15.65 -32.96 -3.90
C ASN A 43 15.41 -32.65 -2.42
N ILE A 44 14.31 -33.11 -1.83
CA ILE A 44 14.01 -32.92 -0.40
C ILE A 44 13.43 -34.24 0.12
N ASP A 45 14.07 -34.81 1.14
CA ASP A 45 13.62 -36.02 1.83
C ASP A 45 12.50 -35.66 2.81
N SER A 46 11.31 -35.42 2.26
CA SER A 46 10.08 -35.12 3.01
C SER A 46 9.06 -36.23 2.77
N ASP A 47 8.47 -36.72 3.85
CA ASP A 47 7.40 -37.71 3.86
C ASP A 47 6.08 -37.16 3.28
N HIS A 48 5.96 -35.84 3.10
CA HIS A 48 4.83 -35.16 2.48
C HIS A 48 5.02 -34.82 0.99
N LYS A 49 4.01 -35.10 0.17
CA LYS A 49 3.94 -34.80 -1.26
C LYS A 49 3.05 -33.58 -1.51
N MET A 50 3.51 -32.67 -2.35
CA MET A 50 2.78 -31.44 -2.69
C MET A 50 1.54 -31.74 -3.54
N VAL A 51 0.38 -31.22 -3.14
CA VAL A 51 -0.88 -31.35 -3.89
C VAL A 51 -1.11 -30.12 -4.76
N ILE A 52 -1.38 -30.33 -6.05
CA ILE A 52 -1.60 -29.28 -7.04
C ILE A 52 -2.94 -29.53 -7.73
N ALA A 53 -3.84 -28.54 -7.70
CA ALA A 53 -5.04 -28.52 -8.53
C ALA A 53 -4.88 -27.57 -9.72
N ARG A 54 -5.42 -27.97 -10.87
CA ARG A 54 -5.57 -27.14 -12.06
C ARG A 54 -7.03 -26.73 -12.22
N ILE A 55 -7.27 -25.42 -12.25
CA ILE A 55 -8.61 -24.85 -12.36
C ILE A 55 -8.74 -24.12 -13.70
N SER A 56 -9.80 -24.42 -14.46
CA SER A 56 -10.17 -23.71 -15.69
C SER A 56 -11.31 -22.74 -15.42
N LEU A 57 -10.98 -21.45 -15.37
CA LEU A 57 -11.94 -20.37 -15.14
C LEU A 57 -12.70 -19.97 -16.42
N ASN A 58 -12.27 -20.45 -17.59
CA ASN A 58 -12.84 -20.09 -18.88
C ASN A 58 -14.33 -20.46 -19.00
N LYS A 59 -14.76 -21.56 -18.36
CA LYS A 59 -16.18 -21.98 -18.38
C LYS A 59 -17.11 -21.02 -17.62
N HIS A 60 -16.61 -20.31 -16.61
CA HIS A 60 -17.38 -19.25 -15.94
C HIS A 60 -17.23 -17.89 -16.61
N LEU A 61 -16.07 -17.58 -17.17
CA LEU A 61 -15.81 -16.32 -17.85
C LEU A 61 -16.59 -16.19 -19.18
N ASN A 62 -16.85 -17.30 -19.88
CA ASN A 62 -17.60 -17.29 -21.14
C ASN A 62 -19.13 -17.20 -20.96
N ASN A 63 -19.66 -17.63 -19.80
CA ASN A 63 -21.10 -17.57 -19.52
C ASN A 63 -21.51 -16.32 -18.75
N THR A 64 -20.53 -15.56 -18.26
CA THR A 64 -20.75 -14.16 -17.94
C THR A 64 -20.60 -13.39 -19.24
N ASN A 65 -21.73 -13.05 -19.84
CA ASN A 65 -21.87 -11.89 -20.72
C ASN A 65 -21.55 -10.63 -19.88
N ILE A 66 -20.30 -10.52 -19.40
CA ILE A 66 -19.74 -9.27 -18.94
C ILE A 66 -19.56 -8.48 -20.22
N LYS A 67 -20.68 -7.90 -20.70
CA LYS A 67 -20.62 -6.54 -21.21
C LYS A 67 -19.71 -5.85 -20.22
N GLY A 68 -18.49 -5.54 -20.63
CA GLY A 68 -17.54 -4.83 -19.81
C GLY A 68 -18.28 -3.60 -19.31
N ARG A 69 -18.84 -3.70 -18.10
CA ARG A 69 -19.29 -2.57 -17.36
C ARG A 69 -17.96 -1.92 -17.04
N GLN A 70 -17.51 -1.09 -17.97
CA GLN A 70 -16.73 0.08 -17.67
C GLN A 70 -17.62 0.99 -16.80
N ASP A 71 -18.06 0.47 -15.66
CA ASP A 71 -18.08 1.28 -14.47
C ASP A 71 -16.60 1.42 -14.10
N ILE A 72 -15.85 2.13 -14.95
CA ILE A 72 -14.93 3.12 -14.44
C ILE A 72 -15.86 4.05 -13.69
N LEU A 73 -16.24 3.68 -12.46
CA LEU A 73 -16.46 4.67 -11.43
C LEU A 73 -15.14 5.43 -11.44
N ARG A 74 -15.09 6.51 -12.22
CA ARG A 74 -14.07 7.53 -12.13
C ARG A 74 -14.22 7.99 -10.70
N LYS A 75 -13.49 7.32 -9.79
CA LYS A 75 -13.52 7.64 -8.38
C LYS A 75 -13.07 9.09 -8.36
N ARG A 76 -14.00 9.99 -8.07
CA ARG A 76 -13.78 11.43 -8.08
C ARG A 76 -12.56 11.70 -7.21
N ILE A 77 -11.42 12.07 -7.81
CA ILE A 77 -10.20 12.38 -7.06
C ILE A 77 -10.23 13.87 -6.83
N LEU A 78 -10.40 14.31 -5.59
CA LEU A 78 -10.39 15.74 -5.26
C LEU A 78 -8.96 16.29 -5.33
N ASP A 79 -8.79 17.52 -5.80
CA ASP A 79 -7.50 18.21 -5.71
C ASP A 79 -7.29 18.81 -4.32
N LEU A 80 -6.61 18.04 -3.46
CA LEU A 80 -6.33 18.43 -2.09
C LEU A 80 -5.31 19.56 -1.96
N ASN A 81 -4.57 19.91 -3.02
CA ASN A 81 -3.63 21.03 -2.99
C ASN A 81 -4.37 22.37 -2.80
N GLY A 82 -5.63 22.47 -3.22
CA GLY A 82 -6.44 23.66 -2.98
C GLY A 82 -6.57 24.01 -1.50
N LEU A 83 -6.47 23.05 -0.58
CA LEU A 83 -6.59 23.30 0.86
C LEU A 83 -5.42 24.12 1.44
N SER A 84 -4.26 24.16 0.79
CA SER A 84 -3.18 25.03 1.23
C SER A 84 -3.43 26.50 0.92
N ILE A 85 -4.37 26.81 0.03
CA ILE A 85 -4.78 28.17 -0.30
C ILE A 85 -5.68 28.67 0.83
N GLN A 86 -5.28 29.74 1.51
CA GLN A 86 -5.92 30.22 2.74
C GLN A 86 -7.45 30.33 2.62
N GLN A 87 -7.95 31.03 1.59
CA GLN A 87 -9.39 31.20 1.38
C GLN A 87 -10.14 29.88 1.19
N MET A 88 -9.54 28.92 0.47
CA MET A 88 -10.15 27.61 0.27
C MET A 88 -10.11 26.76 1.54
N GLY A 89 -9.00 26.80 2.28
CA GLY A 89 -8.86 26.15 3.58
C GLY A 89 -9.84 26.71 4.61
N ASP A 90 -10.07 28.02 4.63
CA ASP A 90 -11.06 28.68 5.50
C ASP A 90 -12.49 28.22 5.18
N ASN A 91 -12.84 28.16 3.90
CA ASN A 91 -14.16 27.68 3.49
C ASN A 91 -14.36 26.19 3.80
N TYR A 92 -13.33 25.36 3.57
CA TYR A 92 -13.34 23.94 3.96
C TYR A 92 -13.63 23.79 5.46
N ARG A 93 -12.94 24.56 6.31
CA ARG A 93 -13.15 24.56 7.77
C ARG A 93 -14.57 24.96 8.15
N LYS A 94 -15.14 25.99 7.51
CA LYS A 94 -16.54 26.41 7.75
C LYS A 94 -17.55 25.31 7.39
N TYR A 95 -17.41 24.68 6.22
CA TYR A 95 -18.29 23.57 5.84
C TYR A 95 -18.12 22.38 6.78
N LEU A 96 -16.88 22.08 7.14
CA LEU A 96 -16.55 21.00 8.07
C LEU A 96 -17.18 21.24 9.44
N ASP A 97 -17.09 22.43 10.02
CA ASP A 97 -17.70 22.75 11.32
C ASP A 97 -19.23 22.63 11.30
N THR A 98 -19.84 23.00 10.17
CA THR A 98 -21.28 22.83 9.95
C THR A 98 -21.66 21.35 9.94
N TYR A 99 -20.93 20.51 9.21
CA TYR A 99 -21.20 19.07 9.14
C TYR A 99 -20.85 18.33 10.42
N LEU A 100 -19.78 18.72 11.10
CA LEU A 100 -19.46 18.21 12.44
C LEU A 100 -20.49 18.67 13.50
N GLY A 101 -21.34 19.65 13.20
CA GLY A 101 -22.48 20.07 14.02
C GLY A 101 -23.56 19.01 14.20
N SER A 102 -23.71 18.11 13.24
CA SER A 102 -24.72 17.05 13.28
C SER A 102 -24.19 15.70 13.77
N VAL A 103 -22.93 15.63 14.18
CA VAL A 103 -22.30 14.39 14.66
C VAL A 103 -22.79 14.08 16.08
N GLU A 104 -23.37 12.89 16.27
CA GLU A 104 -23.81 12.41 17.58
C GLU A 104 -22.64 11.75 18.31
N THR A 105 -22.16 12.38 19.39
CA THR A 105 -21.01 11.90 20.16
C THR A 105 -21.32 10.69 21.05
N ASN A 106 -22.58 10.51 21.44
CA ASN A 106 -23.05 9.38 22.27
C ASN A 106 -23.33 8.12 21.43
N GLN A 107 -22.35 7.68 20.64
CA GLN A 107 -22.47 6.50 19.78
C GLN A 107 -21.20 5.63 19.85
N PRO A 108 -21.27 4.34 19.45
CA PRO A 108 -20.10 3.49 19.37
C PRO A 108 -19.02 4.08 18.44
N PHE A 109 -17.74 3.99 18.83
CA PHE A 109 -16.62 4.59 18.08
C PHE A 109 -16.58 4.25 16.58
N PRO A 110 -16.89 3.02 16.14
CA PRO A 110 -17.02 2.71 14.70
C PRO A 110 -17.99 3.63 13.96
N LYS A 111 -19.15 3.90 14.56
CA LYS A 111 -20.22 4.72 13.97
C LYS A 111 -19.88 6.21 14.05
N LEU A 112 -19.38 6.66 15.20
CA LEU A 112 -18.88 8.02 15.40
C LEU A 112 -17.79 8.37 14.38
N TRP A 113 -16.78 7.50 14.23
CA TRP A 113 -15.72 7.71 13.25
C TRP A 113 -16.27 7.72 11.82
N GLY A 114 -17.21 6.83 11.48
CA GLY A 114 -17.88 6.87 10.17
C GLY A 114 -18.57 8.21 9.88
N GLN A 115 -19.28 8.80 10.86
CA GLN A 115 -19.91 10.11 10.71
C GLN A 115 -18.88 11.24 10.55
N ILE A 116 -17.77 11.19 11.28
CA ILE A 116 -16.66 12.14 11.13
C ILE A 116 -16.06 12.03 9.72
N GLN A 117 -15.82 10.80 9.24
CA GLN A 117 -15.30 10.56 7.88
C GLN A 117 -16.24 11.10 6.81
N GLU A 118 -17.56 10.93 6.97
CA GLU A 118 -18.56 11.44 6.04
C GLU A 118 -18.63 12.97 6.06
N SER A 119 -18.53 13.58 7.24
CA SER A 119 -18.46 15.04 7.40
C SER A 119 -17.22 15.63 6.69
N ILE A 120 -16.06 14.98 6.86
CA ILE A 120 -14.83 15.34 6.15
C ILE A 120 -15.02 15.23 4.64
N ARG A 121 -15.58 14.11 4.15
CA ARG A 121 -15.80 13.88 2.72
C ARG A 121 -16.77 14.90 2.14
N GLY A 122 -17.90 15.15 2.80
CA GLY A 122 -18.87 16.14 2.39
C GLY A 122 -18.28 17.55 2.31
N ALA A 123 -17.51 17.96 3.32
CA ALA A 123 -16.86 19.27 3.33
C ALA A 123 -15.84 19.40 2.19
N ALA A 124 -15.06 18.35 1.96
CA ALA A 124 -14.09 18.30 0.86
C ALA A 124 -14.77 18.36 -0.52
N GLU A 125 -15.87 17.63 -0.72
CA GLU A 125 -16.62 17.61 -1.99
C GLU A 125 -17.32 18.93 -2.30
N LYS A 126 -17.69 19.70 -1.27
CA LYS A 126 -18.26 21.05 -1.43
C LYS A 126 -17.19 22.08 -1.80
N GLN A 127 -16.01 21.99 -1.21
CA GLN A 127 -14.98 23.01 -1.37
C GLN A 127 -14.02 22.73 -2.52
N LEU A 128 -13.75 21.47 -2.83
CA LEU A 128 -12.69 21.07 -3.76
C LEU A 128 -13.26 20.63 -5.10
N MET A 129 -12.55 21.03 -6.15
CA MET A 129 -12.82 20.58 -7.50
C MET A 129 -12.17 19.22 -7.77
N ASP A 130 -12.60 18.60 -8.85
CA ASP A 130 -12.02 17.35 -9.31
C ASP A 130 -10.62 17.62 -9.85
N ARG A 131 -9.68 16.80 -9.41
CA ARG A 131 -8.35 16.77 -9.99
C ARG A 131 -8.47 16.32 -11.44
N GLU A 132 -8.02 17.16 -12.36
CA GLU A 132 -7.83 16.74 -13.74
C GLU A 132 -6.85 15.57 -13.75
N MET A 133 -7.28 14.43 -14.29
CA MET A 133 -6.37 13.32 -14.53
C MET A 133 -5.38 13.74 -15.62
N VAL A 134 -4.21 14.21 -15.21
CA VAL A 134 -3.06 14.23 -16.11
C VAL A 134 -2.76 12.78 -16.43
N THR A 135 -3.16 12.33 -17.62
CA THR A 135 -2.76 11.03 -18.13
C THR A 135 -1.26 11.09 -18.40
N THR A 136 -0.43 10.95 -17.38
CA THR A 136 0.95 10.52 -17.59
C THR A 136 0.82 9.09 -18.06
N SER A 137 0.86 8.89 -19.38
CA SER A 137 0.99 7.57 -19.99
C SER A 137 2.09 6.84 -19.23
N PRO A 138 1.75 5.79 -18.45
CA PRO A 138 2.67 5.24 -17.49
C PRO A 138 3.84 4.52 -18.14
N ASN A 139 3.82 4.37 -19.47
CA ASN A 139 4.90 3.81 -20.26
C ASN A 139 4.72 4.27 -21.72
N GLY A 140 5.18 5.47 -22.05
CA GLY A 140 5.49 5.78 -23.43
C GLY A 140 6.84 5.13 -23.75
N THR A 141 6.90 3.86 -24.13
CA THR A 141 7.99 3.44 -25.03
C THR A 141 8.06 4.50 -26.13
N THR A 142 9.27 4.93 -26.51
CA THR A 142 9.49 6.01 -27.48
C THR A 142 8.56 5.84 -28.70
N GLU A 143 8.34 4.59 -29.11
CA GLU A 143 7.41 4.17 -30.15
C GLU A 143 5.91 4.50 -29.91
N ILE A 144 5.30 4.16 -28.75
CA ILE A 144 3.89 4.50 -28.49
C ILE A 144 3.70 6.01 -28.40
N SER A 145 4.66 6.72 -27.80
CA SER A 145 4.67 8.17 -27.71
C SER A 145 4.76 8.81 -29.10
N LEU A 146 5.65 8.32 -29.96
CA LEU A 146 5.78 8.76 -31.35
C LEU A 146 4.52 8.47 -32.16
N LEU A 147 3.94 7.27 -32.03
CA LEU A 147 2.69 6.91 -32.71
C LEU A 147 1.51 7.76 -32.22
N ALA A 148 1.42 8.08 -30.93
CA ALA A 148 0.40 8.96 -30.39
C ALA A 148 0.56 10.40 -30.89
N LYS A 149 1.79 10.93 -30.93
CA LYS A 149 2.09 12.25 -31.52
C LYS A 149 1.72 12.29 -33.01
N LYS A 150 2.09 11.25 -33.77
CA LYS A 150 1.73 11.12 -35.20
C LYS A 150 0.22 10.99 -35.40
N GLN A 151 -0.48 10.28 -34.52
CA GLN A 151 -1.94 10.17 -34.56
C GLN A 151 -2.61 11.53 -34.34
N LYS A 152 -2.09 12.32 -33.39
CA LYS A 152 -2.59 13.67 -33.08
C LYS A 152 -2.35 14.64 -34.25
N SER A 153 -1.16 14.62 -34.87
CA SER A 153 -0.86 15.48 -36.01
C SER A 153 -1.77 15.19 -37.22
N ILE A 154 -2.02 13.92 -37.52
CA ILE A 154 -2.94 13.50 -38.59
C ILE A 154 -4.39 13.94 -38.28
N TRP A 155 -4.80 13.86 -37.01
CA TRP A 155 -6.13 14.31 -36.60
C TRP A 155 -6.32 15.82 -36.78
N LEU A 156 -5.30 16.62 -36.46
CA LEU A 156 -5.33 18.06 -36.69
C LEU A 156 -5.40 18.40 -38.19
N GLN A 157 -4.61 17.70 -39.02
CA GLN A 157 -4.69 17.85 -40.48
C GLN A 157 -6.07 17.45 -41.03
N TYR A 158 -6.68 16.40 -40.47
CA TYR A 158 -8.01 15.93 -40.86
C TYR A 158 -9.10 16.96 -40.54
N LEU A 159 -9.00 17.64 -39.39
CA LEU A 159 -9.94 18.70 -38.99
C LEU A 159 -9.77 19.96 -39.86
N ASN A 160 -8.54 20.29 -40.25
CA ASN A 160 -8.23 21.51 -41.00
C ASN A 160 -8.33 21.36 -42.53
N THR A 161 -8.79 20.22 -43.04
CA THR A 161 -8.93 19.99 -44.49
C THR A 161 -10.39 19.76 -44.87
N GLU A 162 -10.89 20.46 -45.88
CA GLU A 162 -12.25 20.26 -46.42
C GLU A 162 -12.29 19.27 -47.59
N ASN A 163 -11.16 19.03 -48.24
CA ASN A 163 -11.04 18.07 -49.34
C ASN A 163 -11.36 16.64 -48.87
N LYS A 164 -12.43 16.08 -49.43
CA LYS A 164 -12.97 14.74 -49.11
C LYS A 164 -11.96 13.63 -49.30
N HIS A 165 -11.18 13.66 -50.38
CA HIS A 165 -10.20 12.61 -50.69
C HIS A 165 -9.03 12.61 -49.69
N ILE A 166 -8.57 13.80 -49.29
CA ILE A 166 -7.52 13.96 -48.27
C ILE A 166 -8.03 13.52 -46.90
N LYS A 167 -9.27 13.88 -46.54
CA LYS A 167 -9.93 13.42 -45.31
C LYS A 167 -10.02 11.90 -45.23
N GLU A 168 -10.42 11.22 -46.31
CA GLU A 168 -10.49 9.75 -46.34
C GLU A 168 -9.10 9.10 -46.16
N LYS A 169 -8.06 9.66 -46.79
CA LYS A 169 -6.68 9.19 -46.65
C LYS A 169 -6.17 9.35 -45.21
N LEU A 170 -6.34 10.53 -44.63
CA LEU A 170 -5.95 10.84 -43.24
C LEU A 170 -6.74 9.98 -42.23
N GLY A 171 -8.03 9.75 -42.49
CA GLY A 171 -8.89 8.88 -41.69
C GLY A 171 -8.39 7.43 -41.66
N ARG A 172 -8.02 6.88 -42.82
CA ARG A 172 -7.41 5.54 -42.95
C ARG A 172 -6.08 5.45 -42.21
N GLU A 173 -5.20 6.44 -42.36
CA GLU A 173 -3.90 6.47 -41.71
C GLU A 173 -4.04 6.55 -40.17
N ARG A 174 -4.94 7.41 -39.68
CA ARG A 174 -5.27 7.51 -38.25
C ARG A 174 -5.77 6.18 -37.68
N LEU A 175 -6.64 5.48 -38.40
CA LEU A 175 -7.17 4.18 -37.97
C LEU A 175 -6.05 3.13 -37.88
N ASN A 176 -5.14 3.12 -38.85
CA ASN A 176 -3.99 2.20 -38.85
C ASN A 176 -3.07 2.45 -37.66
N ILE A 177 -2.75 3.72 -37.37
CA ILE A 177 -1.94 4.08 -36.18
C ILE A 177 -2.67 3.70 -34.89
N LYS A 178 -3.98 3.92 -34.80
CA LYS A 178 -4.78 3.51 -33.64
C LYS A 178 -4.75 1.98 -33.44
N LYS A 179 -4.79 1.20 -34.53
CA LYS A 179 -4.64 -0.27 -34.48
C LYS A 179 -3.23 -0.67 -34.00
N LYS A 180 -2.18 0.00 -34.47
CA LYS A 180 -0.79 -0.22 -34.01
C LYS A 180 -0.62 0.07 -32.52
N ILE A 181 -1.13 1.20 -32.03
CA ILE A 181 -1.09 1.55 -30.61
C ILE A 181 -1.81 0.49 -29.77
N LYS A 182 -3.03 0.09 -30.16
CA LYS A 182 -3.77 -0.98 -29.46
C LYS A 182 -2.99 -2.30 -29.41
N LYS A 183 -2.34 -2.66 -30.52
CA LYS A 183 -1.51 -3.87 -30.60
C LYS A 183 -0.32 -3.77 -29.65
N CYS A 184 0.44 -2.67 -29.68
CA CYS A 184 1.58 -2.45 -28.77
C CYS A 184 1.16 -2.50 -27.29
N VAL A 185 0.07 -1.81 -26.92
CA VAL A 185 -0.46 -1.83 -25.54
C VAL A 185 -0.84 -3.24 -25.11
N PHE A 186 -1.48 -4.02 -25.98
CA PHE A 186 -1.84 -5.41 -25.70
C PHE A 186 -0.61 -6.29 -25.46
N TYR A 187 0.42 -6.21 -26.32
CA TYR A 187 1.66 -6.95 -26.14
C TYR A 187 2.42 -6.53 -24.88
N MET A 188 2.47 -5.24 -24.57
CA MET A 188 3.13 -4.74 -23.35
C MET A 188 2.41 -5.24 -22.09
N SER A 189 1.07 -5.15 -22.06
CA SER A 189 0.25 -5.63 -20.93
C SER A 189 0.41 -7.13 -20.73
N ARG A 190 0.45 -7.90 -21.83
CA ARG A 190 0.69 -9.35 -21.78
C ARG A 190 2.09 -9.68 -21.28
N LYS A 191 3.12 -8.96 -21.73
CA LYS A 191 4.51 -9.13 -21.25
C LYS A 191 4.64 -8.77 -19.78
N GLU A 192 3.97 -7.71 -19.32
CA GLU A 192 3.91 -7.35 -17.89
C GLU A 192 3.22 -8.44 -17.06
N ALA A 193 2.09 -8.98 -17.53
CA ALA A 193 1.42 -10.10 -16.88
C ALA A 193 2.30 -11.35 -16.82
N GLU A 194 3.00 -11.71 -17.91
CA GLU A 194 3.94 -12.82 -17.94
C GLU A 194 5.13 -12.60 -16.97
N ILE A 195 5.62 -11.37 -16.84
CA ILE A 195 6.65 -11.01 -15.86
C ILE A 195 6.11 -11.13 -14.42
N GLN A 196 4.88 -10.68 -14.16
CA GLN A 196 4.24 -10.79 -12.85
C GLN A 196 3.95 -12.24 -12.48
N ILE A 197 3.51 -13.07 -13.43
CA ILE A 197 3.31 -14.51 -13.23
C ILE A 197 4.64 -15.18 -12.91
N LYS A 198 5.69 -14.93 -13.69
CA LYS A 198 7.04 -15.46 -13.40
C LYS A 198 7.58 -14.97 -12.05
N ALA A 199 7.28 -13.73 -11.67
CA ALA A 199 7.65 -13.17 -10.38
C ALA A 199 6.88 -13.84 -9.22
N MET A 200 5.59 -14.14 -9.38
CA MET A 200 4.80 -14.93 -8.43
C MET A 200 5.30 -16.38 -8.33
N GLU A 201 5.62 -17.01 -9.46
CA GLU A 201 6.16 -18.37 -9.51
C GLU A 201 7.54 -18.45 -8.84
N ALA A 202 8.39 -17.44 -9.01
CA ALA A 202 9.70 -17.34 -8.36
C ALA A 202 9.62 -17.03 -6.84
N LEU A 203 8.49 -16.52 -6.35
CA LEU A 203 8.25 -16.26 -4.92
C LEU A 203 7.64 -17.44 -4.17
N LYS A 204 7.30 -18.53 -4.88
CA LYS A 204 6.62 -19.70 -4.35
C LYS A 204 7.36 -20.34 -3.16
N ASP A 205 8.67 -20.12 -3.06
CA ASP A 205 9.55 -20.78 -2.08
C ASP A 205 9.86 -19.93 -0.83
N ASN A 206 9.41 -18.67 -0.74
CA ASN A 206 9.78 -17.76 0.36
C ASN A 206 8.62 -17.33 1.28
N GLY A 207 7.44 -17.90 1.13
CA GLY A 207 6.24 -17.52 1.87
C GLY A 207 6.11 -18.14 3.26
N ARG A 208 7.14 -18.06 4.10
CA ARG A 208 7.01 -18.34 5.55
C ARG A 208 7.07 -17.05 6.33
N SER A 209 5.91 -16.57 6.75
CA SER A 209 5.80 -15.77 7.96
C SER A 209 4.48 -16.12 8.62
N ASN A 210 4.52 -17.13 9.50
CA ASN A 210 3.54 -17.27 10.57
C ASN A 210 3.78 -16.10 11.53
N SER A 211 3.31 -14.90 11.17
CA SER A 211 3.04 -13.90 12.20
C SER A 211 1.81 -14.42 12.94
N LYS A 212 2.00 -15.12 14.06
CA LYS A 212 0.99 -15.09 15.10
C LYS A 212 0.68 -13.61 15.32
N GLY A 213 -0.59 -13.23 15.18
CA GLY A 213 -1.01 -11.87 15.50
C GLY A 213 -0.49 -11.53 16.89
N ILE A 214 -0.04 -10.29 17.07
CA ILE A 214 0.30 -9.81 18.41
C ILE A 214 -0.99 -9.95 19.21
N ASP A 215 -0.95 -10.72 20.31
CA ASP A 215 -2.08 -10.84 21.20
C ASP A 215 -2.48 -9.42 21.65
N GLY A 216 -3.78 -9.13 21.60
CA GLY A 216 -4.29 -7.81 21.96
C GLY A 216 -3.91 -7.47 23.40
N TYR A 217 -3.85 -6.17 23.71
CA TYR A 217 -3.62 -5.68 25.07
C TYR A 217 -4.46 -6.46 26.10
N THR A 218 -3.78 -7.11 27.05
CA THR A 218 -4.38 -7.99 28.07
C THR A 218 -4.76 -7.26 29.36
N GLY A 219 -4.46 -5.97 29.47
CA GLY A 219 -4.80 -5.19 30.65
C GLY A 219 -6.25 -4.71 30.68
N HIS A 220 -6.71 -4.30 31.87
CA HIS A 220 -8.05 -3.75 32.03
C HIS A 220 -8.18 -2.38 31.33
N PRO A 221 -9.36 -2.07 30.75
CA PRO A 221 -9.64 -0.75 30.20
C PRO A 221 -9.39 0.34 31.25
N ARG A 222 -8.56 1.33 30.92
CA ARG A 222 -8.26 2.45 31.80
C ARG A 222 -8.08 3.73 31.00
N LYS A 223 -8.44 4.86 31.61
CA LYS A 223 -8.13 6.17 31.05
C LYS A 223 -6.62 6.38 31.00
N LEU A 224 -6.16 7.21 30.08
CA LEU A 224 -4.80 7.72 30.12
C LEU A 224 -4.64 8.62 31.36
N GLU A 225 -3.50 8.52 32.03
CA GLU A 225 -3.14 9.43 33.12
C GLU A 225 -3.09 10.89 32.65
N LEU A 226 -2.61 11.08 31.41
CA LEU A 226 -2.62 12.33 30.69
C LEU A 226 -3.44 12.14 29.41
N GLU A 227 -4.65 12.70 29.37
CA GLU A 227 -5.51 12.65 28.20
C GLU A 227 -4.86 13.34 26.99
N ILE A 228 -5.16 12.85 25.80
CA ILE A 228 -4.74 13.47 24.53
C ILE A 228 -5.53 14.76 24.37
N THR A 229 -4.82 15.87 24.19
CA THR A 229 -5.42 17.19 24.03
C THR A 229 -5.70 17.53 22.56
N PRO A 230 -6.68 18.39 22.26
CA PRO A 230 -6.92 18.87 20.89
C PRO A 230 -5.67 19.54 20.28
N ALA A 231 -4.87 20.24 21.09
CA ALA A 231 -3.63 20.86 20.66
C ALA A 231 -2.55 19.85 20.25
N GLU A 232 -2.47 18.67 20.89
CA GLU A 232 -1.61 17.58 20.44
C GLU A 232 -2.08 17.01 19.09
N VAL A 233 -3.39 16.85 18.92
CA VAL A 233 -3.98 16.41 17.64
C VAL A 233 -3.68 17.43 16.54
N GLN A 234 -3.90 18.72 16.80
CA GLN A 234 -3.64 19.79 15.84
C GLN A 234 -2.18 19.79 15.39
N ARG A 235 -1.22 19.71 16.33
CA ARG A 235 0.22 19.63 16.01
C ARG A 235 0.54 18.38 15.18
N ALA A 236 0.02 17.22 15.58
CA ALA A 236 0.24 15.97 14.84
C ALA A 236 -0.37 16.00 13.42
N CYS A 237 -1.53 16.64 13.25
CA CYS A 237 -2.16 16.89 11.95
C CYS A 237 -1.30 17.85 11.10
N ALA A 238 -0.75 18.91 11.69
CA ALA A 238 0.13 19.86 11.00
C ALA A 238 1.41 19.19 10.46
N ASP A 239 1.94 18.20 11.16
CA ASP A 239 3.12 17.42 10.76
C ASP A 239 2.87 16.40 9.64
N LEU A 240 1.60 16.20 9.25
CA LEU A 240 1.30 15.36 8.11
C LEU A 240 1.88 15.97 6.82
N LYS A 241 2.50 15.12 6.02
CA LYS A 241 3.07 15.51 4.73
C LYS A 241 1.96 15.51 3.68
N ASN A 242 1.88 16.57 2.89
CA ASN A 242 0.97 16.65 1.75
C ASN A 242 1.43 15.70 0.63
N ASN A 243 0.52 15.43 -0.30
CA ASN A 243 0.66 14.59 -1.48
C ASN A 243 1.11 13.16 -1.14
N LYS A 244 0.65 12.63 0.00
CA LYS A 244 0.83 11.22 0.35
C LYS A 244 -0.40 10.41 -0.01
N SER A 245 -0.16 9.18 -0.45
CA SER A 245 -1.24 8.26 -0.82
C SER A 245 -2.11 7.95 0.39
N PRO A 246 -3.45 8.03 0.27
CA PRO A 246 -4.36 7.73 1.35
C PRO A 246 -4.39 6.23 1.65
N GLY A 247 -4.90 5.89 2.83
CA GLY A 247 -5.16 4.51 3.22
C GLY A 247 -6.46 3.95 2.61
N PRO A 248 -6.90 2.77 3.09
CA PRO A 248 -8.18 2.15 2.73
C PRO A 248 -9.42 3.06 2.82
N ASP A 249 -9.43 4.03 3.75
CA ASP A 249 -10.53 4.99 3.90
C ASP A 249 -10.60 6.05 2.80
N GLY A 250 -9.54 6.17 1.99
CA GLY A 250 -9.42 7.17 0.94
C GLY A 250 -9.27 8.61 1.44
N LEU A 251 -9.01 8.82 2.74
CA LEU A 251 -8.82 10.15 3.32
C LEU A 251 -7.35 10.59 3.19
N GLY A 252 -7.12 11.57 2.32
CA GLY A 252 -5.81 12.20 2.17
C GLY A 252 -5.39 12.93 3.46
N PRO A 253 -4.09 12.96 3.78
CA PRO A 253 -3.59 13.62 5.00
C PRO A 253 -3.96 15.11 5.10
N GLU A 254 -4.13 15.79 3.97
CA GLU A 254 -4.50 17.21 3.87
C GLU A 254 -5.85 17.49 4.52
N LEU A 255 -6.79 16.54 4.44
CA LEU A 255 -8.13 16.68 5.00
C LEU A 255 -8.10 16.77 6.53
N LEU A 256 -7.15 16.09 7.16
CA LEU A 256 -6.91 16.18 8.60
C LEU A 256 -6.02 17.38 8.95
N LYS A 257 -4.98 17.63 8.15
CA LYS A 257 -4.02 18.72 8.35
C LYS A 257 -4.66 20.11 8.32
N TYR A 258 -5.55 20.34 7.36
CA TYR A 258 -6.29 21.60 7.22
C TYR A 258 -7.69 21.53 7.85
N GLY A 259 -7.92 20.54 8.73
CA GLY A 259 -9.16 20.39 9.48
C GLY A 259 -9.44 21.58 10.40
N SER A 260 -10.69 21.66 10.85
CA SER A 260 -11.11 22.68 11.83
C SER A 260 -10.76 22.29 13.26
N GLU A 261 -10.82 23.23 14.19
CA GLU A 261 -10.53 22.96 15.59
C GLU A 261 -11.53 21.97 16.21
N LYS A 262 -12.80 22.03 15.78
CA LYS A 262 -13.81 21.07 16.18
C LYS A 262 -13.47 19.63 15.78
N LEU A 263 -12.83 19.45 14.62
CA LEU A 263 -12.33 18.13 14.22
C LEU A 263 -11.25 17.63 15.19
N ASN A 264 -10.34 18.51 15.61
CA ASN A 264 -9.27 18.15 16.55
C ASN A 264 -9.83 17.70 17.90
N VAL A 265 -10.86 18.40 18.40
CA VAL A 265 -11.58 18.03 19.63
C VAL A 265 -12.20 16.64 19.50
N LEU A 266 -12.97 16.39 18.43
CA LEU A 266 -13.62 15.09 18.22
C LEU A 266 -12.62 13.94 18.08
N ILE A 267 -11.48 14.16 17.41
CA ILE A 267 -10.41 13.16 17.30
C ILE A 267 -9.75 12.90 18.66
N ALA A 268 -9.52 13.93 19.47
CA ALA A 268 -8.97 13.77 20.82
C ALA A 268 -9.90 12.94 21.70
N ASP A 269 -11.19 13.27 21.73
CA ASP A 269 -12.23 12.52 22.46
C ASP A 269 -12.32 11.07 21.98
N LEU A 270 -12.23 10.86 20.66
CA LEU A 270 -12.22 9.53 20.05
C LEU A 270 -11.04 8.70 20.55
N PHE A 271 -9.82 9.24 20.51
CA PHE A 271 -8.63 8.53 21.00
C PHE A 271 -8.69 8.26 22.50
N ASN A 272 -9.06 9.25 23.32
CA ASN A 272 -9.19 9.07 24.76
C ASN A 272 -10.26 8.02 25.12
N GLY A 273 -11.40 8.04 24.40
CA GLY A 273 -12.46 7.06 24.53
C GLY A 273 -12.03 5.64 24.18
N MET A 274 -11.20 5.47 23.14
CA MET A 274 -10.62 4.17 22.77
C MET A 274 -9.80 3.58 23.91
N PHE A 275 -8.90 4.36 24.51
CA PHE A 275 -8.08 3.88 25.65
C PHE A 275 -8.94 3.58 26.88
N LYS A 276 -9.86 4.50 27.23
CA LYS A 276 -10.76 4.35 28.40
C LYS A 276 -11.55 3.05 28.38
N THR A 277 -12.01 2.63 27.20
CA THR A 277 -12.92 1.49 27.03
C THR A 277 -12.24 0.24 26.45
N ASN A 278 -10.96 0.33 26.09
CA ASN A 278 -10.22 -0.69 25.33
C ASN A 278 -10.91 -1.09 24.00
N ASN A 279 -11.65 -0.17 23.40
CA ASN A 279 -12.28 -0.36 22.10
C ASN A 279 -11.43 0.28 21.00
N HIS A 280 -11.38 -0.37 19.84
CA HIS A 280 -10.58 0.09 18.70
C HIS A 280 -11.44 0.57 17.53
N LEU A 281 -10.87 1.47 16.74
CA LEU A 281 -11.48 1.91 15.48
C LEU A 281 -11.37 0.80 14.41
N PRO A 282 -12.41 0.61 13.57
CA PRO A 282 -12.39 -0.34 12.46
C PRO A 282 -11.58 0.24 11.28
N LEU A 283 -10.27 0.36 11.46
CA LEU A 283 -9.38 1.04 10.50
C LEU A 283 -9.07 0.23 9.23
N GLY A 284 -9.69 -0.94 9.06
CA GLY A 284 -9.50 -1.83 7.92
C GLY A 284 -8.11 -2.46 7.82
N ARG A 285 -7.89 -3.21 6.73
CA ARG A 285 -6.59 -3.81 6.37
C ARG A 285 -5.79 -2.85 5.51
N GLY A 286 -4.49 -2.68 5.80
CA GLY A 286 -3.62 -1.83 4.99
C GLY A 286 -3.49 -2.31 3.54
N ILE A 287 -3.20 -1.39 2.62
CA ILE A 287 -3.03 -1.69 1.20
C ILE A 287 -1.55 -1.93 0.92
N LEU A 288 -1.16 -3.15 0.55
CA LEU A 288 0.20 -3.47 0.15
C LEU A 288 0.48 -2.94 -1.27
N VAL A 289 1.47 -2.06 -1.39
CA VAL A 289 1.94 -1.48 -2.65
C VAL A 289 3.43 -1.79 -2.82
N PRO A 290 3.82 -2.60 -3.82
CA PRO A 290 5.23 -2.83 -4.11
C PRO A 290 5.85 -1.61 -4.80
N VAL A 291 6.92 -1.05 -4.21
CA VAL A 291 7.65 0.11 -4.76
C VAL A 291 9.02 -0.34 -5.26
N GLN A 292 9.34 -0.04 -6.52
CA GLN A 292 10.63 -0.39 -7.12
C GLN A 292 11.81 0.28 -6.37
N LYS A 293 12.83 -0.51 -6.00
CA LYS A 293 14.10 0.02 -5.48
C LYS A 293 14.80 0.83 -6.59
N PRO A 294 15.27 2.06 -6.29
CA PRO A 294 16.05 2.86 -7.22
C PRO A 294 17.22 2.07 -7.80
N ASN A 295 17.52 2.28 -9.08
CA ASN A 295 18.69 1.71 -9.78
C ASN A 295 18.75 0.17 -9.78
N LYS A 296 17.62 -0.52 -9.59
CA LYS A 296 17.51 -1.98 -9.70
C LYS A 296 16.62 -2.38 -10.86
N ALA A 297 16.88 -3.55 -11.45
CA ALA A 297 16.11 -4.08 -12.58
C ALA A 297 14.62 -4.23 -12.20
N LYS A 298 13.73 -3.77 -13.08
CA LYS A 298 12.27 -3.86 -12.90
C LYS A 298 11.80 -5.32 -12.96
N GLY A 299 10.72 -5.62 -12.27
CA GLY A 299 10.00 -6.90 -12.36
C GLY A 299 10.47 -8.00 -11.38
N LYS A 300 11.72 -7.96 -10.91
CA LYS A 300 12.18 -8.89 -9.86
C LYS A 300 11.67 -8.48 -8.48
N VAL A 301 11.19 -9.42 -7.69
CA VAL A 301 10.57 -9.12 -6.39
C VAL A 301 11.59 -8.70 -5.34
N GLU A 302 12.79 -9.27 -5.35
CA GLU A 302 13.92 -8.82 -4.52
C GLU A 302 14.26 -7.33 -4.71
N ASN A 303 13.88 -6.77 -5.86
CA ASN A 303 14.07 -5.37 -6.23
C ASN A 303 12.87 -4.49 -5.88
N LEU A 304 11.84 -5.02 -5.24
CA LEU A 304 10.68 -4.28 -4.75
C LEU A 304 10.83 -4.03 -3.24
N ARG A 305 10.24 -2.93 -2.76
CA ARG A 305 10.03 -2.63 -1.36
C ARG A 305 8.54 -2.81 -1.07
N PRO A 306 8.14 -3.67 -0.13
CA PRO A 306 6.76 -3.68 0.32
C PRO A 306 6.49 -2.39 1.11
N VAL A 307 5.52 -1.60 0.65
CA VAL A 307 5.03 -0.42 1.38
C VAL A 307 3.55 -0.66 1.68
N ILE A 308 3.14 -0.54 2.94
CA ILE A 308 1.74 -0.69 3.34
C ILE A 308 1.14 0.71 3.54
N LEU A 309 0.14 1.04 2.75
CA LEU A 309 -0.65 2.26 2.94
C LEU A 309 -1.67 2.02 4.05
N MET A 310 -1.63 2.90 5.06
CA MET A 310 -2.49 2.86 6.24
C MET A 310 -3.25 4.18 6.35
N ASN A 311 -4.40 4.16 7.04
CA ASN A 311 -5.21 5.37 7.24
C ASN A 311 -4.41 6.48 7.93
N SER A 312 -4.55 7.72 7.45
CA SER A 312 -3.81 8.89 7.94
C SER A 312 -4.00 9.12 9.44
N ILE A 313 -5.17 8.79 9.99
CA ILE A 313 -5.49 8.90 11.42
C ILE A 313 -4.56 8.06 12.32
N ARG A 314 -4.05 6.92 11.82
CA ARG A 314 -3.06 6.10 12.55
C ARG A 314 -1.75 6.85 12.73
N LYS A 315 -1.38 7.63 11.72
CA LYS A 315 -0.15 8.42 11.76
C LYS A 315 -0.29 9.59 12.73
N VAL A 316 -1.47 10.19 12.86
CA VAL A 316 -1.76 11.21 13.88
C VAL A 316 -1.51 10.64 15.27
N LEU A 317 -2.11 9.49 15.61
CA LEU A 317 -1.89 8.84 16.90
C LEU A 317 -0.42 8.46 17.12
N ALA A 318 0.27 7.96 16.08
CA ALA A 318 1.68 7.61 16.17
C ALA A 318 2.59 8.83 16.42
N ILE A 319 2.31 9.98 15.83
CA ILE A 319 3.05 11.22 16.07
C ILE A 319 2.84 11.69 17.52
N ILE A 320 1.60 11.69 18.00
CA ILE A 320 1.29 12.04 19.41
C ILE A 320 2.05 11.12 20.37
N THR A 321 2.01 9.81 20.13
CA THR A 321 2.75 8.83 20.95
C THR A 321 4.25 9.10 20.89
N LEU A 322 4.81 9.35 19.70
CA LEU A 322 6.23 9.65 19.53
C LEU A 322 6.65 10.88 20.33
N GLU A 323 5.91 11.98 20.22
CA GLU A 323 6.23 13.22 20.94
C GLU A 323 6.14 13.06 22.46
N ARG A 324 5.24 12.19 22.96
CA ARG A 324 5.15 11.88 24.40
C ARG A 324 6.31 11.04 24.92
N ILE A 325 6.81 10.08 24.13
CA ILE A 325 7.89 9.17 24.57
C ILE A 325 9.28 9.75 24.31
N LYS A 326 9.44 10.56 23.26
CA LYS A 326 10.72 11.06 22.74
C LYS A 326 11.59 11.71 23.82
N PRO A 327 11.09 12.62 24.69
CA PRO A 327 11.92 13.24 25.72
C PRO A 327 12.56 12.23 26.67
N ARG A 328 11.85 11.14 27.01
CA ARG A 328 12.38 10.08 27.88
C ARG A 328 13.35 9.18 27.12
N THR A 329 13.02 8.78 25.90
CA THR A 329 13.89 7.88 25.12
C THR A 329 15.22 8.53 24.79
N GLU A 330 15.25 9.85 24.53
CA GLU A 330 16.49 10.59 24.24
C GLU A 330 17.53 10.54 25.38
N LEU A 331 17.10 10.34 26.63
CA LEU A 331 18.00 10.17 27.78
C LEU A 331 18.78 8.85 27.74
N PHE A 332 18.25 7.83 27.05
CA PHE A 332 18.84 6.49 27.00
C PHE A 332 19.51 6.19 25.66
N ILE A 333 19.30 7.02 24.63
CA ILE A 333 19.90 6.84 23.31
C ILE A 333 21.37 7.29 23.35
N SER A 334 22.27 6.39 22.92
CA SER A 334 23.71 6.67 22.85
C SER A 334 24.04 7.89 21.98
N ALA A 335 25.07 8.64 22.37
CA ALA A 335 25.60 9.76 21.58
C ALA A 335 26.08 9.34 20.17
N PHE A 336 26.41 8.06 19.98
CA PHE A 336 26.84 7.49 18.70
C PHE A 336 25.67 7.07 17.79
N HIS A 337 24.42 7.16 18.27
CA HIS A 337 23.24 6.84 17.47
C HIS A 337 22.79 8.06 16.65
N SER A 338 22.92 7.97 15.32
CA SER A 338 22.47 9.03 14.39
C SER A 338 21.22 8.68 13.58
N GLY A 339 20.75 7.43 13.62
CA GLY A 339 19.59 7.00 12.86
C GLY A 339 18.30 7.56 13.44
N PHE A 340 17.41 8.12 12.61
CA PHE A 340 16.06 8.57 13.02
C PHE A 340 16.02 9.54 14.22
N ARG A 341 17.11 10.26 14.47
CA ARG A 341 17.25 11.19 15.59
C ARG A 341 17.26 12.62 15.09
N GLU A 342 16.58 13.50 15.82
CA GLU A 342 16.54 14.93 15.49
C GLU A 342 17.93 15.56 15.58
N GLY A 343 18.26 16.46 14.65
CA GLY A 343 19.57 17.11 14.58
C GLY A 343 20.73 16.18 14.19
N ARG A 344 20.47 14.92 13.85
CA ARG A 344 21.47 13.95 13.39
C ARG A 344 21.18 13.47 11.98
N SER A 345 22.24 13.09 11.27
CA SER A 345 22.13 12.57 9.91
C SER A 345 23.17 11.49 9.62
N THR A 346 23.04 10.84 8.47
CA THR A 346 24.07 9.91 7.97
C THR A 346 25.43 10.59 7.77
N SER A 347 25.46 11.91 7.59
CA SER A 347 26.69 12.67 7.46
C SER A 347 27.54 12.63 8.73
N ASP A 348 26.92 12.59 9.91
CA ASP A 348 27.65 12.52 11.19
C ASP A 348 28.45 11.22 11.27
N ILE A 349 27.81 10.10 10.91
CA ILE A 349 28.46 8.78 10.91
C ILE A 349 29.60 8.74 9.89
N VAL A 350 29.36 9.28 8.68
CA VAL A 350 30.40 9.35 7.63
C VAL A 350 31.58 10.20 8.08
N TRP A 351 31.32 11.34 8.74
CA TRP A 351 32.36 12.22 9.26
C TRP A 351 33.20 11.52 10.34
N ILE A 352 32.54 10.89 11.32
CA ILE A 352 33.19 10.12 12.38
C ILE A 352 34.06 9.00 11.78
N HIS A 353 33.52 8.25 10.80
CA HIS A 353 34.27 7.20 10.11
C HIS A 353 35.53 7.75 9.43
N ARG A 354 35.41 8.87 8.69
CA ARG A 354 36.55 9.51 8.01
C ARG A 354 37.60 10.00 9.00
N TRP A 355 37.18 10.57 10.12
CA TRP A 355 38.07 11.00 11.20
C TRP A 355 38.87 9.81 11.77
N HIS A 356 38.19 8.71 12.09
CA HIS A 356 38.86 7.48 12.55
C HIS A 356 39.87 6.96 11.53
N CYS A 357 39.49 6.88 10.24
CA CYS A 357 40.44 6.48 9.19
C CYS A 357 41.67 7.38 9.15
N SER A 358 41.50 8.71 9.24
CA SER A 358 42.61 9.67 9.23
C SER A 358 43.53 9.48 10.43
N ALA A 359 42.98 9.39 11.64
CA ALA A 359 43.77 9.21 12.85
C ALA A 359 44.58 7.92 12.83
N ILE A 360 43.99 6.82 12.34
CA ILE A 360 44.64 5.52 12.27
C ILE A 360 45.75 5.49 11.20
N GLN A 361 45.53 6.17 10.06
CA GLN A 361 46.56 6.32 9.03
C GLN A 361 47.78 7.10 9.57
N SER A 362 47.54 8.17 10.33
CA SER A 362 48.61 8.94 10.97
C SER A 362 49.38 8.14 12.03
N SER A 363 48.73 7.24 12.76
CA SER A 363 49.36 6.43 13.82
C SER A 363 49.99 5.11 13.34
N LYS A 364 49.95 4.81 12.03
CA LYS A 364 50.45 3.55 11.42
C LYS A 364 49.97 2.26 12.11
N MET A 365 48.79 2.27 12.73
CA MET A 365 48.24 1.09 13.42
C MET A 365 47.44 0.20 12.46
N ARG A 366 47.56 -1.13 12.64
CA ARG A 366 46.69 -2.10 11.96
C ARG A 366 45.27 -2.01 12.55
N HIS A 367 44.26 -2.04 11.70
CA HIS A 367 42.86 -1.92 12.10
C HIS A 367 41.94 -2.78 11.24
N ILE A 368 40.79 -3.16 11.79
CA ILE A 368 39.75 -3.95 11.13
C ILE A 368 38.40 -3.23 11.36
N PHE A 369 37.64 -3.02 10.29
CA PHE A 369 36.26 -2.54 10.38
C PHE A 369 35.30 -3.71 10.32
N LEU A 370 34.44 -3.84 11.33
CA LEU A 370 33.37 -4.83 11.36
C LEU A 370 32.04 -4.15 10.98
N THR A 371 31.44 -4.58 9.87
CA THR A 371 30.11 -4.11 9.45
C THR A 371 29.07 -5.15 9.82
N LEU A 372 28.17 -4.82 10.76
CA LEU A 372 27.03 -5.65 11.12
C LEU A 372 25.77 -5.13 10.43
N ILE A 373 25.08 -6.01 9.71
CA ILE A 373 23.81 -5.71 9.04
C ILE A 373 22.73 -6.62 9.61
N CYS A 374 21.79 -6.04 10.36
CA CYS A 374 20.57 -6.76 10.73
C CYS A 374 19.56 -6.69 9.59
N GLN A 375 19.24 -7.84 9.00
CA GLN A 375 18.15 -7.95 8.04
C GLN A 375 16.80 -7.88 8.78
N GLU A 376 15.94 -6.96 8.32
CA GLU A 376 14.52 -6.88 8.69
C GLU A 376 14.20 -6.62 10.18
N LEU A 377 14.83 -5.60 10.80
CA LEU A 377 14.56 -5.24 12.20
C LEU A 377 13.05 -5.09 12.52
N LEU A 378 12.28 -4.47 11.61
CA LEU A 378 10.87 -4.18 11.85
C LEU A 378 9.96 -5.42 11.77
N SER A 379 10.35 -6.48 11.06
CA SER A 379 9.55 -7.73 10.99
C SER A 379 9.85 -8.68 12.15
N ARG A 380 10.90 -8.39 12.94
CA ARG A 380 11.42 -9.26 14.01
C ARG A 380 11.35 -8.63 15.41
N LEU A 381 10.66 -7.49 15.56
CA LEU A 381 10.40 -6.89 16.87
C LEU A 381 9.41 -7.75 17.66
N THR A 382 9.87 -8.33 18.76
CA THR A 382 9.01 -8.96 19.78
C THR A 382 8.62 -7.89 20.81
N VAL A 383 7.33 -7.71 21.05
CA VAL A 383 6.84 -6.83 22.13
C VAL A 383 6.53 -7.70 23.33
N GLU A 384 7.42 -7.75 24.31
CA GLU A 384 7.12 -8.29 25.64
C GLU A 384 6.68 -7.13 26.53
N ILE A 385 5.40 -7.11 26.91
CA ILE A 385 4.90 -6.20 27.94
C ILE A 385 5.00 -6.96 29.26
N SER A 386 6.08 -6.74 30.01
CA SER A 386 6.13 -7.20 31.41
C SER A 386 5.29 -6.27 32.27
N SER A 387 4.28 -6.83 32.93
CA SER A 387 3.58 -6.17 34.04
C SER A 387 4.48 -6.24 35.27
N TYR A 388 4.91 -5.07 35.77
CA TYR A 388 5.41 -4.93 37.15
C TYR A 388 4.27 -4.54 38.08
#